data_AF-A0A955A727-F1
#
_entry.id   AF-A0A955A727-F1
#
_cell.length_a   1.000
_cell.length_b   1.000
_cell.length_c   1.000
_cell.angle_alpha   90.00
_cell.angle_beta   90.00
_cell.angle_gamma   90.00
#
_symmetry.space_group_name_H-M   'P 1'
#
loop_
_entity.id
_entity.type
_entity.pdbx_description
1 polymer ?
#
loop_
_entity_poly.entity_id
_entity_poly.type
_entity_poly.pdbx_seq_one_letter_code
_entity_poly.pdbx_strand_id
1 'polypeptide(L)'
;MRKLMLGVTILAVAFGLRMGLYRENVTVNRIRTLLAEHSPAASLDIDFQSAPAWRPSRVEFVELRAARAKVPDAVFDELLKLTGQRSLVLNQLALSERSFLRLGVLKSLERLELDDVQVILSHDEQELAVPDFPNLETLVWRTRFFDVLKLRLNQLPKLSRIHFYGVDCEDAALEHLTQITELHIAGGVVSDATLTSLRQLPRLQTLILEDIAGISPAAWAELSRSESLRHLYLRGLTIDDEGLQHLVDEHTRRSFRALVIDQNLVVTGKGLLHLERSHLQKLSVYTLKEVSDETKQRLQSRIPGARIKSSSW
;
A
#
# COMPACT_ATOMS: atom_id res chain seq x y z
N MET A 1 -50.48 19.42 -5.83
CA MET A 1 -49.36 19.64 -4.86
C MET A 1 -48.13 18.74 -5.08
N ARG A 2 -48.25 17.45 -5.43
CA ARG A 2 -47.07 16.56 -5.63
C ARG A 2 -46.13 16.91 -6.81
N LYS A 3 -46.65 17.46 -7.92
CA LYS A 3 -45.80 17.89 -9.07
C LYS A 3 -44.98 19.17 -8.80
N LEU A 4 -45.43 20.04 -7.90
CA LEU A 4 -44.72 21.28 -7.55
C LEU A 4 -43.52 21.00 -6.62
N MET A 5 -43.67 20.05 -5.68
CA MET A 5 -42.60 19.60 -4.79
C MET A 5 -41.42 18.98 -5.56
N LEU A 6 -41.71 18.14 -6.57
CA LEU A 6 -40.67 17.47 -7.35
C LEU A 6 -39.80 18.47 -8.16
N GLY A 7 -40.42 19.53 -8.69
CA GLY A 7 -39.72 20.58 -9.43
C GLY A 7 -38.78 21.42 -8.56
N VAL A 8 -39.18 21.73 -7.32
CA VAL A 8 -38.35 22.49 -6.36
C VAL A 8 -37.15 21.66 -5.89
N THR A 9 -37.32 20.36 -5.66
CA THR A 9 -36.22 19.47 -5.26
C THR A 9 -35.19 19.30 -6.38
N ILE A 10 -35.62 19.17 -7.64
CA ILE A 10 -34.71 19.05 -8.80
C ILE A 10 -33.93 20.36 -9.02
N LEU A 11 -34.58 21.52 -8.88
CA LEU A 11 -33.93 22.82 -9.04
C LEU A 11 -32.91 23.11 -7.92
N ALA A 12 -33.23 22.74 -6.67
CA ALA A 12 -32.32 22.87 -5.53
C ALA A 12 -31.09 21.96 -5.66
N VAL A 13 -31.27 20.73 -6.16
CA VAL A 13 -30.18 19.81 -6.47
C VAL A 13 -29.31 20.37 -7.59
N ALA A 14 -29.89 20.81 -8.71
CA ALA A 14 -29.13 21.40 -9.82
C ALA A 14 -28.37 22.69 -9.42
N PHE A 15 -28.96 23.53 -8.58
CA PHE A 15 -28.31 24.73 -8.05
C PHE A 15 -27.18 24.40 -7.08
N GLY A 16 -27.39 23.47 -6.15
CA GLY A 16 -26.35 22.99 -5.24
C GLY A 16 -25.16 22.38 -5.97
N LEU A 17 -25.42 21.62 -7.05
CA LEU A 17 -24.40 21.03 -7.91
C LEU A 17 -23.58 22.10 -8.65
N ARG A 18 -24.23 23.12 -9.20
CA ARG A 18 -23.55 24.23 -9.90
C ARG A 18 -22.69 25.06 -8.95
N MET A 19 -23.16 25.27 -7.71
CA MET A 19 -22.40 25.96 -6.67
C MET A 19 -21.22 25.13 -6.14
N GLY A 20 -21.36 23.81 -6.07
CA GLY A 20 -20.27 22.88 -5.72
C GLY A 20 -19.12 22.94 -6.73
N LEU A 21 -19.42 22.76 -8.02
CA LEU A 21 -18.44 22.86 -9.11
C LEU A 21 -17.80 24.26 -9.19
N TYR A 22 -18.57 25.32 -8.91
CA TYR A 22 -18.03 26.68 -8.87
C TYR A 22 -17.03 26.87 -7.71
N ARG A 23 -17.36 26.37 -6.51
CA ARG A 23 -16.46 26.43 -5.35
C ARG A 23 -15.19 25.63 -5.56
N GLU A 24 -15.30 24.42 -6.09
CA GLU A 24 -14.14 23.59 -6.45
C GLU A 24 -13.25 24.34 -7.44
N ASN A 25 -13.81 24.91 -8.51
CA ASN A 25 -13.03 25.71 -9.46
C ASN A 25 -12.32 26.92 -8.82
N VAL A 26 -12.95 27.61 -7.86
CA VAL A 26 -12.32 28.72 -7.14
C VAL A 26 -11.18 28.22 -6.26
N THR A 27 -11.39 27.15 -5.49
CA THR A 27 -10.37 26.56 -4.62
C THR A 27 -9.19 26.02 -5.42
N VAL A 28 -9.45 25.29 -6.51
CA VAL A 28 -8.41 24.75 -7.39
C VAL A 28 -7.58 25.86 -8.03
N ASN A 29 -8.23 26.92 -8.52
CA ASN A 29 -7.51 28.06 -9.08
C ASN A 29 -6.67 28.77 -8.00
N ARG A 30 -7.19 28.90 -6.78
CA ARG A 30 -6.43 29.49 -5.66
C ARG A 30 -5.19 28.66 -5.33
N ILE A 31 -5.30 27.33 -5.28
CA ILE A 31 -4.15 26.45 -5.07
C ILE A 31 -3.12 26.66 -6.19
N ARG A 32 -3.54 26.65 -7.45
CA ARG A 32 -2.64 26.88 -8.59
C ARG A 32 -1.92 28.22 -8.51
N THR A 33 -2.61 29.30 -8.11
CA THR A 33 -1.98 30.61 -7.89
C THR A 33 -0.93 30.54 -6.78
N LEU A 34 -1.27 29.96 -5.63
CA LEU A 34 -0.34 29.83 -4.50
C LEU A 34 0.90 29.00 -4.86
N LEU A 35 0.71 27.91 -5.62
CA LEU A 35 1.81 27.09 -6.13
C LEU A 35 2.67 27.89 -7.11
N ALA A 36 2.08 28.62 -8.06
CA ALA A 36 2.85 29.43 -9.00
C ALA A 36 3.70 30.52 -8.29
N GLU A 37 3.18 31.10 -7.21
CA GLU A 37 3.87 32.14 -6.44
C GLU A 37 5.03 31.60 -5.59
N HIS A 38 4.89 30.41 -4.99
CA HIS A 38 5.80 29.92 -3.95
C HIS A 38 6.56 28.64 -4.31
N SER A 39 6.12 27.92 -5.34
CA SER A 39 6.63 26.61 -5.75
C SER A 39 6.36 26.38 -7.25
N PRO A 40 7.00 27.14 -8.16
CA PRO A 40 6.64 27.14 -9.59
C PRO A 40 6.90 25.81 -10.31
N ALA A 41 7.69 24.91 -9.71
CA ALA A 41 7.88 23.53 -10.19
C ALA A 41 6.77 22.57 -9.74
N ALA A 42 5.87 23.00 -8.86
CA ALA A 42 4.76 22.22 -8.36
C ALA A 42 3.57 22.28 -9.31
N SER A 43 2.85 21.16 -9.38
CA SER A 43 1.67 20.95 -10.20
C SER A 43 0.57 20.33 -9.33
N LEU A 44 -0.67 20.72 -9.62
CA LEU A 44 -1.86 20.16 -8.99
C LEU A 44 -2.67 19.48 -10.07
N ASP A 45 -2.75 18.16 -9.99
CA ASP A 45 -3.58 17.33 -10.85
C ASP A 45 -4.79 16.84 -10.03
N ILE A 46 -5.97 17.30 -10.46
CA ILE A 46 -7.23 16.85 -9.87
C ILE A 46 -7.95 16.09 -10.98
N ASP A 47 -8.00 14.77 -10.83
CA ASP A 47 -8.80 13.94 -11.70
C ASP A 47 -10.26 13.98 -11.22
N PHE A 48 -11.11 14.58 -12.05
CA PHE A 48 -12.54 14.39 -11.99
C PHE A 48 -12.87 13.27 -12.98
N GLN A 49 -13.02 12.02 -12.53
CA GLN A 49 -13.57 11.00 -13.44
C GLN A 49 -14.93 11.49 -13.95
N SER A 50 -15.13 11.32 -15.26
CA SER A 50 -16.33 11.66 -16.01
C SER A 50 -17.56 10.96 -15.40
N ALA A 51 -18.21 11.62 -14.46
CA ALA A 51 -19.50 11.20 -13.97
C ALA A 51 -20.52 11.33 -15.12
N PRO A 52 -21.49 10.39 -15.25
CA PRO A 52 -22.49 10.50 -16.31
C PRO A 52 -23.21 11.84 -16.20
N ALA A 53 -23.58 12.48 -17.32
CA ALA A 53 -24.06 13.87 -17.39
C ALA A 53 -25.21 14.26 -16.43
N TRP A 54 -25.85 13.29 -15.77
CA TRP A 54 -26.91 13.45 -14.77
C TRP A 54 -26.42 13.34 -13.30
N ARG A 55 -25.13 13.12 -13.05
CA ARG A 55 -24.45 13.16 -11.74
C ARG A 55 -23.18 14.00 -11.84
N PRO A 56 -23.08 15.19 -11.26
CA PRO A 56 -21.82 15.92 -11.21
C PRO A 56 -20.84 15.33 -10.19
N SER A 57 -19.56 15.52 -10.50
CA SER A 57 -18.35 15.01 -9.88
C SER A 57 -18.34 15.16 -8.35
N ARG A 58 -18.16 14.04 -7.64
CA ARG A 58 -17.47 14.08 -6.34
C ARG A 58 -15.98 14.08 -6.69
N VAL A 59 -15.18 14.94 -6.07
CA VAL A 59 -13.72 14.79 -6.10
C VAL A 59 -13.44 13.42 -5.47
N GLU A 60 -13.16 12.39 -6.26
CA GLU A 60 -12.83 11.07 -5.72
C GLU A 60 -11.34 10.94 -5.42
N PHE A 61 -10.52 11.67 -6.21
CA PHE A 61 -9.08 11.61 -6.23
C PHE A 61 -8.50 13.02 -6.32
N VAL A 62 -7.46 13.28 -5.51
CA VAL A 62 -6.66 14.51 -5.58
C VAL A 62 -5.20 14.09 -5.63
N GLU A 63 -4.43 14.59 -6.60
CA GLU A 63 -2.98 14.46 -6.63
C GLU A 63 -2.31 15.84 -6.57
N LEU A 64 -1.46 16.03 -5.57
CA LEU A 64 -0.58 17.19 -5.48
C LEU A 64 0.86 16.75 -5.67
N ARG A 65 1.51 17.24 -6.72
CA ARG A 65 2.92 16.94 -7.02
C ARG A 65 3.77 18.20 -6.91
N ALA A 66 4.82 18.20 -6.09
CA ALA A 66 5.61 19.42 -5.87
C ALA A 66 7.11 19.33 -6.22
N ALA A 67 7.57 18.34 -6.97
CA ALA A 67 8.98 18.23 -7.41
C ALA A 67 10.03 18.42 -6.28
N ARG A 68 9.73 17.90 -5.09
CA ARG A 68 10.44 17.99 -3.80
C ARG A 68 10.47 19.40 -3.19
N ALA A 69 9.64 20.31 -3.67
CA ALA A 69 9.54 21.66 -3.11
C ALA A 69 8.84 21.64 -1.75
N LYS A 70 9.23 22.61 -0.91
CA LYS A 70 8.49 22.94 0.30
C LYS A 70 7.17 23.61 -0.09
N VAL A 71 6.06 22.94 0.18
CA VAL A 71 4.73 23.47 -0.11
C VAL A 71 4.28 24.32 1.10
N PRO A 72 3.90 25.59 0.91
CA PRO A 72 3.41 26.42 2.00
C PRO A 72 2.14 25.87 2.64
N ASP A 73 1.97 26.04 3.96
CA ASP A 73 0.76 25.62 4.67
C ASP A 73 -0.52 26.22 4.08
N ALA A 74 -0.44 27.41 3.48
CA ALA A 74 -1.58 28.05 2.79
C ALA A 74 -2.11 27.23 1.60
N VAL A 75 -1.26 26.45 0.94
CA VAL A 75 -1.71 25.51 -0.11
C VAL A 75 -2.53 24.39 0.51
N PHE A 76 -2.08 23.84 1.64
CA PHE A 76 -2.85 22.83 2.38
C PHE A 76 -4.14 23.41 2.96
N ASP A 77 -4.16 24.66 3.42
CA ASP A 77 -5.38 25.34 3.85
C ASP A 77 -6.48 25.34 2.78
N GLU A 78 -6.11 25.56 1.53
CA GLU A 78 -7.04 25.48 0.39
C GLU A 78 -7.35 24.04 -0.01
N LEU A 79 -6.35 23.15 -0.04
CA LEU A 79 -6.53 21.73 -0.38
C LEU A 79 -7.51 21.05 0.58
N LEU A 80 -7.45 21.37 1.88
CA LEU A 80 -8.34 20.82 2.90
C LEU A 80 -9.80 21.29 2.76
N LYS A 81 -10.09 22.30 1.92
CA LYS A 81 -11.47 22.70 1.58
C LYS A 81 -12.08 21.79 0.52
N LEU A 82 -11.25 21.12 -0.29
CA LEU A 82 -11.69 20.04 -1.16
C LEU A 82 -12.01 18.85 -0.24
N THR A 83 -13.28 18.73 0.15
CA THR A 83 -13.75 17.69 1.06
C THR A 83 -14.60 16.67 0.31
N GLY A 84 -14.63 15.43 0.77
CA GLY A 84 -15.40 14.35 0.15
C GLY A 84 -14.58 13.40 -0.72
N GLN A 85 -13.28 13.65 -0.87
CA GLN A 85 -12.34 12.76 -1.54
C GLN A 85 -12.09 11.48 -0.78
N ARG A 86 -11.89 10.42 -1.56
CA ARG A 86 -11.59 9.07 -1.08
C ARG A 86 -10.12 8.76 -1.22
N SER A 87 -9.44 9.36 -2.19
CA SER A 87 -8.02 9.16 -2.43
C SER A 87 -7.29 10.50 -2.45
N LEU A 88 -6.16 10.57 -1.75
CA LEU A 88 -5.22 11.69 -1.77
C LEU A 88 -3.83 11.16 -2.06
N VAL A 89 -3.21 11.69 -3.10
CA VAL A 89 -1.81 11.42 -3.47
C VAL A 89 -1.00 12.69 -3.25
N LEU A 90 0.03 12.60 -2.43
CA LEU A 90 1.02 13.65 -2.23
C LEU A 90 2.34 13.12 -2.80
N ASN A 91 2.87 13.79 -3.81
CA ASN A 91 4.03 13.33 -4.56
C ASN A 91 5.14 14.38 -4.54
N GLN A 92 6.36 13.97 -4.18
CA GLN A 92 7.57 14.78 -4.20
C GLN A 92 7.33 16.12 -3.52
N LEU A 93 7.09 16.13 -2.22
CA LEU A 93 6.83 17.39 -1.50
C LEU A 93 7.34 17.36 -0.06
N ALA A 94 7.73 18.53 0.43
CA ALA A 94 8.02 18.74 1.84
C ALA A 94 6.88 19.54 2.47
N LEU A 95 6.28 19.00 3.54
CA LEU A 95 5.23 19.67 4.30
C LEU A 95 5.63 19.81 5.77
N SER A 96 5.09 20.81 6.45
CA SER A 96 5.23 20.94 7.89
C SER A 96 4.45 19.82 8.61
N GLU A 97 4.91 19.47 9.81
CA GLU A 97 4.15 18.64 10.75
C GLU A 97 2.71 19.13 10.93
N ARG A 98 2.52 20.46 11.06
CA ARG A 98 1.21 21.09 11.14
C ARG A 98 0.32 20.76 9.94
N SER A 99 0.85 20.86 8.73
CA SER A 99 0.11 20.52 7.51
C SER A 99 -0.23 19.03 7.46
N PHE A 100 0.68 18.15 7.88
CA PHE A 100 0.46 16.70 7.93
C PHE A 100 -0.67 16.33 8.89
N LEU A 101 -0.64 16.83 10.13
CA LEU A 101 -1.67 16.56 11.14
C LEU A 101 -3.06 17.05 10.72
N ARG A 102 -3.13 18.14 9.95
CA ARG A 102 -4.39 18.71 9.48
C ARG A 102 -5.03 17.94 8.32
N LEU A 103 -4.30 17.02 7.68
CA LEU A 103 -4.91 16.07 6.74
C LEU A 103 -6.06 15.29 7.38
N GLY A 104 -6.06 15.12 8.70
CA GLY A 104 -7.16 14.49 9.45
C GLY A 104 -8.52 15.18 9.30
N VAL A 105 -8.61 16.40 8.74
CA VAL A 105 -9.90 17.03 8.36
C VAL A 105 -10.61 16.23 7.26
N LEU A 106 -9.87 15.50 6.43
CA LEU A 106 -10.38 14.72 5.30
C LEU A 106 -10.98 13.38 5.77
N LYS A 107 -12.08 13.45 6.53
CA LYS A 107 -12.71 12.27 7.16
C LYS A 107 -13.24 11.22 6.17
N SER A 108 -13.44 11.59 4.90
CA SER A 108 -13.89 10.69 3.83
C SER A 108 -12.77 9.86 3.21
N LEU A 109 -11.51 10.12 3.58
CA LEU A 109 -10.35 9.50 2.94
C LEU A 109 -10.32 7.99 3.22
N GLU A 110 -10.30 7.20 2.15
CA GLU A 110 -10.21 5.74 2.15
C GLU A 110 -8.79 5.28 1.75
N ARG A 111 -8.05 6.12 0.99
CA ARG A 111 -6.69 5.87 0.53
C ARG A 111 -5.81 7.12 0.66
N LEU A 112 -4.63 6.97 1.25
CA LEU A 112 -3.60 8.00 1.31
C LEU A 112 -2.31 7.45 0.71
N GLU A 113 -1.75 8.17 -0.26
CA GLU A 113 -0.49 7.83 -0.91
C GLU A 113 0.50 8.97 -0.73
N LEU A 114 1.65 8.65 -0.14
CA LEU A 114 2.72 9.58 0.17
C LEU A 114 3.96 9.10 -0.57
N ASP A 115 4.22 9.71 -1.72
CA ASP A 115 5.36 9.39 -2.59
C ASP A 115 6.42 10.48 -2.48
N ASP A 116 7.60 10.12 -1.99
CA ASP A 116 8.74 10.99 -1.75
C ASP A 116 8.33 12.26 -0.97
N VAL A 117 7.56 12.03 0.10
CA VAL A 117 7.04 13.07 0.99
C VAL A 117 7.91 13.19 2.23
N GLN A 118 8.36 14.40 2.53
CA GLN A 118 9.08 14.72 3.77
C GLN A 118 8.19 15.52 4.71
N VAL A 119 7.92 14.97 5.90
CA VAL A 119 7.29 15.74 6.99
C VAL A 119 8.40 16.41 7.80
N ILE A 120 8.46 17.74 7.76
CA ILE A 120 9.41 18.54 8.53
C ILE A 120 8.84 18.68 9.95
N LEU A 121 9.47 17.99 10.90
CA LEU A 121 9.12 18.05 12.32
C LEU A 121 9.55 19.39 12.93
N SER A 122 8.74 19.88 13.87
CA SER A 122 9.04 21.12 14.59
C SER A 122 10.05 20.93 15.73
N HIS A 123 10.31 19.69 16.14
CA HIS A 123 11.17 19.31 17.26
C HIS A 123 11.90 17.99 16.96
N ASP A 124 12.92 17.67 17.75
CA ASP A 124 13.61 16.36 17.76
C ASP A 124 12.74 15.24 18.35
N GLU A 125 11.42 15.31 18.17
CA GLU A 125 10.51 14.26 18.60
C GLU A 125 10.74 13.01 17.74
N GLN A 126 10.87 11.87 18.41
CA GLN A 126 11.08 10.60 17.75
C GLN A 126 9.78 10.00 17.22
N GLU A 127 8.61 10.54 17.56
CA GLU A 127 7.30 9.96 17.23
C GLU A 127 6.39 11.02 16.58
N LEU A 128 5.92 10.77 15.36
CA LEU A 128 4.97 11.66 14.68
C LEU A 128 3.55 11.18 14.96
N ALA A 129 2.70 12.07 15.47
CA ALA A 129 1.29 11.75 15.66
C ALA A 129 0.61 11.44 14.31
N VAL A 130 -0.30 10.46 14.32
CA VAL A 130 -1.06 10.09 13.13
C VAL A 130 -2.31 10.96 13.04
N PRO A 131 -2.62 11.57 11.88
CA PRO A 131 -3.87 12.31 11.70
C PRO A 131 -5.08 11.39 11.88
N ASP A 132 -6.17 11.92 12.45
CA ASP A 132 -7.39 11.15 12.64
C ASP A 132 -8.10 10.88 11.30
N PHE A 133 -7.92 9.67 10.77
CA PHE A 133 -8.59 9.17 9.58
C PHE A 133 -9.53 7.99 9.89
N PRO A 134 -10.82 8.25 10.19
CA PRO A 134 -11.76 7.21 10.61
C PRO A 134 -12.16 6.24 9.50
N ASN A 135 -11.89 6.59 8.24
CA ASN A 135 -12.24 5.79 7.06
C ASN A 135 -11.04 5.28 6.27
N LEU A 136 -9.80 5.57 6.69
CA LEU A 136 -8.63 5.17 5.91
C LEU A 136 -8.49 3.65 5.92
N GLU A 137 -8.51 3.05 4.73
CA GLU A 137 -8.35 1.62 4.53
C GLU A 137 -6.98 1.26 3.99
N THR A 138 -6.41 2.15 3.16
CA THR A 138 -5.13 1.92 2.47
C THR A 138 -4.16 3.06 2.71
N LEU A 139 -2.96 2.73 3.19
CA LEU A 139 -1.82 3.63 3.26
C LEU A 139 -0.74 3.14 2.30
N VAL A 140 -0.32 4.01 1.39
CA VAL A 140 0.85 3.79 0.55
C VAL A 140 1.92 4.81 0.92
N TRP A 141 3.11 4.31 1.22
CA TRP A 141 4.25 5.14 1.57
C TRP A 141 5.45 4.73 0.72
N ARG A 142 5.90 5.67 -0.12
CA ARG A 142 7.10 5.58 -0.95
C ARG A 142 8.10 6.59 -0.45
N THR A 143 9.08 6.18 0.35
CA THR A 143 10.12 7.11 0.81
C THR A 143 11.36 6.34 1.22
N ARG A 144 12.51 7.01 1.16
CA ARG A 144 13.72 6.60 1.91
C ARG A 144 13.90 7.38 3.22
N PHE A 145 13.06 8.39 3.43
CA PHE A 145 13.20 9.38 4.49
C PHE A 145 12.04 9.25 5.46
N PHE A 146 12.35 9.21 6.76
CA PHE A 146 11.44 9.08 7.88
C PHE A 146 11.00 7.64 8.20
N ASP A 147 11.14 7.28 9.48
CA ASP A 147 10.75 5.98 10.00
C ASP A 147 9.23 5.94 10.20
N VAL A 148 8.52 5.63 9.11
CA VAL A 148 7.05 5.46 9.08
C VAL A 148 6.56 4.46 10.14
N LEU A 149 7.44 3.59 10.63
CA LEU A 149 7.12 2.58 11.63
C LEU A 149 7.01 3.16 13.05
N LYS A 150 7.40 4.43 13.24
CA LYS A 150 7.14 5.19 14.47
C LYS A 150 5.75 5.81 14.49
N LEU A 151 4.97 5.73 13.39
CA LEU A 151 3.58 6.15 13.41
C LEU A 151 2.73 5.11 14.15
N ARG A 152 1.86 5.56 15.07
CA ARG A 152 0.86 4.70 15.73
C ARG A 152 -0.30 4.35 14.80
N LEU A 153 0.00 3.63 13.71
CA LEU A 153 -0.98 3.27 12.68
C LEU A 153 -2.09 2.35 13.20
N ASN A 154 -1.88 1.71 14.36
CA ASN A 154 -2.90 0.92 15.06
C ASN A 154 -4.07 1.76 15.60
N GLN A 155 -3.95 3.08 15.65
CA GLN A 155 -5.03 3.99 16.02
C GLN A 155 -6.05 4.20 14.88
N LEU A 156 -5.72 3.78 13.65
CA LEU A 156 -6.58 3.96 12.48
C LEU A 156 -7.56 2.78 12.36
N PRO A 157 -8.87 2.97 12.67
CA PRO A 157 -9.78 1.86 12.96
C PRO A 157 -10.14 0.99 11.75
N LYS A 158 -9.97 1.51 10.53
CA LYS A 158 -10.29 0.79 9.28
C LYS A 158 -9.06 0.43 8.45
N LEU A 159 -7.86 0.81 8.90
CA LEU A 159 -6.65 0.57 8.13
C LEU A 159 -6.45 -0.94 7.99
N SER A 160 -6.39 -1.42 6.76
CA SER A 160 -6.30 -2.86 6.48
C SER A 160 -5.18 -3.19 5.50
N ARG A 161 -4.77 -2.22 4.67
CA ARG A 161 -3.76 -2.41 3.62
C ARG A 161 -2.65 -1.38 3.79
N ILE A 162 -1.41 -1.84 3.89
CA ILE A 162 -0.22 -0.98 3.97
C ILE A 162 0.76 -1.39 2.89
N HIS A 163 1.18 -0.44 2.06
CA HIS A 163 2.23 -0.65 1.07
C HIS A 163 3.41 0.27 1.36
N PHE A 164 4.55 -0.32 1.68
CA PHE A 164 5.82 0.35 1.90
C PHE A 164 6.75 0.10 0.72
N TYR A 165 7.34 1.18 0.20
CA TYR A 165 8.23 1.12 -0.94
C TYR A 165 9.50 1.93 -0.65
N GLY A 166 10.66 1.29 -0.73
CA GLY A 166 11.96 1.91 -0.43
C GLY A 166 12.18 2.21 1.05
N VAL A 167 11.35 1.63 1.93
CA VAL A 167 11.43 1.81 3.38
C VAL A 167 12.29 0.70 3.97
N ASP A 168 13.33 1.09 4.71
CA ASP A 168 14.11 0.12 5.49
C ASP A 168 13.29 -0.29 6.72
N CYS A 169 12.91 -1.57 6.75
CA CYS A 169 12.18 -2.21 7.83
C CYS A 169 13.12 -3.17 8.59
N GLU A 170 14.41 -2.85 8.70
CA GLU A 170 15.36 -3.61 9.51
C GLU A 170 14.97 -3.46 10.99
N ASP A 171 14.71 -4.60 11.65
CA ASP A 171 14.27 -4.66 13.05
C ASP A 171 12.98 -3.88 13.36
N ALA A 172 12.14 -3.71 12.34
CA ALA A 172 10.84 -3.08 12.42
C ALA A 172 9.90 -3.84 13.38
N ALA A 173 9.54 -3.21 14.50
CA ALA A 173 8.54 -3.74 15.42
C ALA A 173 7.11 -3.54 14.87
N LEU A 174 6.68 -4.43 13.97
CA LEU A 174 5.37 -4.36 13.29
C LEU A 174 4.20 -4.94 14.10
N GLU A 175 4.46 -5.53 15.27
CA GLU A 175 3.49 -6.30 16.09
C GLU A 175 2.25 -5.49 16.46
N HIS A 176 2.37 -4.17 16.54
CA HIS A 176 1.27 -3.28 16.87
C HIS A 176 0.22 -3.16 15.75
N LEU A 177 0.55 -3.51 14.50
CA LEU A 177 -0.31 -3.43 13.31
C LEU A 177 -1.35 -4.55 13.23
N THR A 178 -1.96 -4.92 14.37
CA THR A 178 -2.82 -6.11 14.51
C THR A 178 -4.07 -6.10 13.64
N GLN A 179 -4.48 -4.93 13.14
CA GLN A 179 -5.67 -4.75 12.31
C GLN A 179 -5.47 -5.10 10.82
N ILE A 180 -4.21 -5.11 10.33
CA ILE A 180 -3.95 -5.18 8.88
C ILE A 180 -4.20 -6.59 8.32
N THR A 181 -4.68 -6.63 7.08
CA THR A 181 -4.92 -7.86 6.32
C THR A 181 -3.98 -8.02 5.13
N GLU A 182 -3.38 -6.93 4.66
CA GLU A 182 -2.42 -6.92 3.56
C GLU A 182 -1.23 -6.02 3.89
N LEU A 183 -0.04 -6.57 3.68
CA LEU A 183 1.21 -5.82 3.75
C LEU A 183 2.02 -6.06 2.48
N HIS A 184 2.47 -4.97 1.86
CA HIS A 184 3.40 -4.99 0.76
C HIS A 184 4.65 -4.23 1.18
N ILE A 185 5.82 -4.86 1.09
CA ILE A 185 7.12 -4.22 1.30
C ILE A 185 7.94 -4.43 0.02
N ALA A 186 8.35 -3.34 -0.61
CA ALA A 186 9.06 -3.37 -1.88
C ALA A 186 10.29 -2.46 -1.88
N GLY A 187 11.48 -3.03 -2.02
CA GLY A 187 12.74 -2.29 -1.96
C GLY A 187 13.08 -1.83 -0.54
N GLY A 188 14.33 -2.08 -0.12
CA GLY A 188 14.84 -1.77 1.22
C GLY A 188 15.41 -3.02 1.90
N VAL A 189 15.71 -2.89 3.19
CA VAL A 189 16.20 -3.98 4.04
C VAL A 189 15.10 -4.48 5.00
N VAL A 190 14.97 -5.80 5.14
CA VAL A 190 14.09 -6.49 6.09
C VAL A 190 14.91 -7.54 6.82
N SER A 191 14.85 -7.56 8.16
CA SER A 191 15.57 -8.56 8.97
C SER A 191 14.68 -9.75 9.35
N ASP A 192 15.33 -10.80 9.87
CA ASP A 192 14.66 -11.96 10.48
C ASP A 192 13.73 -11.55 11.64
N ALA A 193 14.07 -10.48 12.36
CA ALA A 193 13.23 -9.94 13.44
C ALA A 193 11.91 -9.39 12.88
N THR A 194 11.95 -8.71 11.75
CA THR A 194 10.76 -8.19 11.08
C THR A 194 9.83 -9.32 10.65
N LEU A 195 10.35 -10.42 10.07
CA LEU A 195 9.56 -11.62 9.76
C LEU A 195 8.93 -12.24 11.03
N THR A 196 9.66 -12.23 12.15
CA THR A 196 9.16 -12.71 13.44
C THR A 196 7.98 -11.86 13.94
N SER A 197 8.04 -10.53 13.78
CA SER A 197 6.92 -9.65 14.10
C SER A 197 5.73 -9.86 13.16
N LEU A 198 5.96 -10.09 11.86
CA LEU A 198 4.89 -10.35 10.88
C LEU A 198 4.10 -11.62 11.19
N ARG A 199 4.75 -12.66 11.72
CA ARG A 199 4.08 -13.88 12.18
C ARG A 199 3.00 -13.58 13.21
N GLN A 200 3.23 -12.61 14.09
CA GLN A 200 2.33 -12.30 15.21
C GLN A 200 1.07 -11.54 14.79
N LEU A 201 0.97 -11.10 13.52
CA LEU A 201 -0.16 -10.33 13.05
C LEU A 201 -1.39 -11.23 12.84
N PRO A 202 -2.43 -11.12 13.69
CA PRO A 202 -3.52 -12.10 13.75
C PRO A 202 -4.46 -12.03 12.55
N ARG A 203 -4.41 -10.94 11.77
CA ARG A 203 -5.29 -10.68 10.63
C ARG A 203 -4.57 -10.64 9.29
N LEU A 204 -3.23 -10.70 9.26
CA LEU A 204 -2.47 -10.60 8.01
C LEU A 204 -2.75 -11.81 7.12
N GLN A 205 -3.37 -11.59 5.96
CA GLN A 205 -3.73 -12.65 5.01
C GLN A 205 -2.89 -12.61 3.75
N THR A 206 -2.37 -11.45 3.38
CA THR A 206 -1.56 -11.27 2.17
C THR A 206 -0.26 -10.56 2.54
N LEU A 207 0.86 -11.18 2.20
CA LEU A 207 2.19 -10.59 2.32
C LEU A 207 2.85 -10.58 0.94
N ILE A 208 3.27 -9.41 0.51
CA ILE A 208 4.03 -9.19 -0.72
C ILE A 208 5.39 -8.63 -0.33
N LEU A 209 6.46 -9.31 -0.74
CA LEU A 209 7.84 -8.93 -0.52
C LEU A 209 8.54 -8.86 -1.88
N GLU A 210 8.99 -7.67 -2.26
CA GLU A 210 9.58 -7.40 -3.58
C GLU A 210 10.94 -6.72 -3.43
N ASP A 211 11.98 -7.26 -4.07
CA ASP A 211 13.32 -6.65 -4.15
C ASP A 211 13.92 -6.22 -2.79
N ILE A 212 13.73 -7.03 -1.75
CA ILE A 212 14.28 -6.79 -0.40
C ILE A 212 15.49 -7.70 -0.11
N ALA A 213 16.37 -7.23 0.77
CA ALA A 213 17.52 -7.97 1.30
C ALA A 213 17.43 -8.13 2.83
N GLY A 214 18.27 -8.99 3.41
CA GLY A 214 18.44 -9.12 4.88
C GLY A 214 17.72 -10.29 5.54
N ILE A 215 16.95 -11.08 4.78
CA ILE A 215 16.26 -12.28 5.27
C ILE A 215 17.16 -13.51 5.14
N SER A 216 17.39 -14.22 6.23
CA SER A 216 18.11 -15.50 6.23
C SER A 216 17.21 -16.69 5.83
N PRO A 217 17.77 -17.80 5.34
CA PRO A 217 17.00 -19.01 5.05
C PRO A 217 16.18 -19.55 6.23
N ALA A 218 16.72 -19.42 7.46
CA ALA A 218 16.06 -19.89 8.68
C ALA A 218 14.83 -19.06 9.05
N ALA A 219 14.78 -17.78 8.70
CA ALA A 219 13.65 -16.91 9.04
C ALA A 219 12.35 -17.27 8.31
N TRP A 220 12.44 -17.97 7.17
CA TRP A 220 11.26 -18.51 6.50
C TRP A 220 10.51 -19.54 7.36
N ALA A 221 11.21 -20.23 8.27
CA ALA A 221 10.58 -21.11 9.25
C ALA A 221 9.77 -20.34 10.31
N GLU A 222 10.13 -19.09 10.60
CA GLU A 222 9.32 -18.24 11.49
C GLU A 222 8.05 -17.78 10.79
N LEU A 223 8.15 -17.29 9.54
CA LEU A 223 6.98 -16.86 8.77
C LEU A 223 5.98 -18.01 8.55
N SER A 224 6.48 -19.23 8.40
CA SER A 224 5.66 -20.40 8.14
C SER A 224 4.75 -20.79 9.32
N ARG A 225 5.05 -20.29 10.52
CA ARG A 225 4.22 -20.42 11.73
C ARG A 225 3.09 -19.39 11.82
N SER A 226 2.91 -18.53 10.82
CA SER A 226 1.77 -17.60 10.79
C SER A 226 0.44 -18.34 10.64
N GLU A 227 -0.48 -18.11 11.57
CA GLU A 227 -1.82 -18.74 11.58
C GLU A 227 -2.80 -18.07 10.61
N SER A 228 -2.53 -16.80 10.28
CA SER A 228 -3.42 -15.92 9.50
C SER A 228 -3.08 -15.89 8.01
N LEU A 229 -1.79 -16.00 7.67
CA LEU A 229 -1.27 -15.75 6.32
C LEU A 229 -1.75 -16.76 5.28
N ARG A 230 -2.29 -16.26 4.16
CA ARG A 230 -2.92 -17.08 3.11
C ARG A 230 -2.24 -16.93 1.75
N HIS A 231 -1.74 -15.74 1.43
CA HIS A 231 -1.11 -15.45 0.14
C HIS A 231 0.27 -14.87 0.40
N LEU A 232 1.28 -15.51 -0.17
CA LEU A 232 2.67 -15.07 -0.10
C LEU A 232 3.18 -14.81 -1.53
N TYR A 233 3.62 -13.59 -1.77
CA TYR A 233 4.22 -13.18 -3.04
C TYR A 233 5.65 -12.76 -2.78
N LEU A 234 6.60 -13.47 -3.38
CA LEU A 234 8.03 -13.25 -3.24
C LEU A 234 8.58 -12.90 -4.62
N ARG A 235 9.10 -11.69 -4.79
CA ARG A 235 9.68 -11.24 -6.05
C ARG A 235 11.07 -10.68 -5.82
N GLY A 236 12.05 -11.11 -6.62
CA GLY A 236 13.42 -10.57 -6.55
C GLY A 236 14.14 -10.89 -5.24
N LEU A 237 13.69 -11.93 -4.51
CA LEU A 237 14.26 -12.33 -3.22
C LEU A 237 15.23 -13.50 -3.35
N THR A 238 16.13 -13.62 -2.38
CA THR A 238 17.08 -14.74 -2.24
C THR A 238 16.54 -15.86 -1.35
N ILE A 239 15.29 -16.31 -1.55
CA ILE A 239 14.83 -17.58 -0.95
C ILE A 239 15.50 -18.75 -1.67
N ASP A 240 15.93 -19.78 -0.96
CA ASP A 240 16.59 -20.98 -1.50
C ASP A 240 15.74 -22.25 -1.32
N ASP A 241 16.30 -23.40 -1.71
CA ASP A 241 15.62 -24.70 -1.62
C ASP A 241 15.24 -25.05 -0.16
N GLU A 242 16.08 -24.68 0.81
CA GLU A 242 15.83 -24.91 2.24
C GLU A 242 14.72 -23.99 2.76
N GLY A 243 14.75 -22.71 2.41
CA GLY A 243 13.69 -21.75 2.72
C GLY A 243 12.32 -22.21 2.18
N LEU A 244 12.27 -22.75 0.97
CA LEU A 244 11.04 -23.35 0.44
C LEU A 244 10.58 -24.57 1.23
N GLN A 245 11.51 -25.43 1.69
CA GLN A 245 11.18 -26.55 2.55
C GLN A 245 10.56 -26.07 3.87
N HIS A 246 11.13 -25.03 4.49
CA HIS A 246 10.63 -24.43 5.73
C HIS A 246 9.23 -23.83 5.60
N LEU A 247 8.89 -23.27 4.42
CA LEU A 247 7.55 -22.75 4.13
C LEU A 247 6.45 -23.83 4.04
N VAL A 248 6.82 -25.11 3.82
CA VAL A 248 5.87 -26.20 3.57
C VAL A 248 6.01 -27.38 4.55
N ASP A 249 6.76 -27.21 5.64
CA ASP A 249 6.96 -28.24 6.67
C ASP A 249 5.66 -28.58 7.44
N GLU A 250 5.59 -29.72 8.13
CA GLU A 250 4.34 -30.30 8.67
C GLU A 250 3.51 -29.38 9.58
N HIS A 251 4.16 -28.42 10.25
CA HIS A 251 3.52 -27.41 11.11
C HIS A 251 2.78 -26.31 10.32
N THR A 252 3.04 -26.17 9.02
CA THR A 252 2.58 -25.07 8.13
C THR A 252 1.29 -25.41 7.36
N ARG A 253 0.83 -26.66 7.45
CA ARG A 253 -0.23 -27.27 6.61
C ARG A 253 -1.61 -26.59 6.64
N ARG A 254 -1.83 -25.52 7.41
CA ARG A 254 -3.17 -24.96 7.66
C ARG A 254 -3.39 -23.52 7.20
N SER A 255 -2.36 -22.79 6.78
CA SER A 255 -2.49 -21.36 6.49
C SER A 255 -2.39 -21.00 5.00
N PHE A 256 -1.27 -21.30 4.33
CA PHE A 256 -0.98 -20.86 2.96
C PHE A 256 -1.86 -21.50 1.88
N ARG A 257 -2.47 -20.65 1.06
CA ARG A 257 -3.30 -21.02 -0.11
C ARG A 257 -2.64 -20.68 -1.43
N ALA A 258 -1.88 -19.59 -1.48
CA ALA A 258 -1.18 -19.19 -2.69
C ALA A 258 0.28 -18.82 -2.40
N LEU A 259 1.17 -19.32 -3.26
CA LEU A 259 2.57 -18.94 -3.30
C LEU A 259 2.92 -18.45 -4.71
N VAL A 260 3.47 -17.25 -4.78
CA VAL A 260 4.05 -16.71 -5.99
C VAL A 260 5.54 -16.45 -5.76
N ILE A 261 6.38 -16.97 -6.65
CA ILE A 261 7.81 -16.75 -6.65
C ILE A 261 8.17 -16.18 -8.03
N ASP A 262 8.76 -15.01 -8.08
CA ASP A 262 9.26 -14.40 -9.31
C ASP A 262 10.68 -13.86 -9.11
N GLN A 263 11.45 -13.83 -10.20
CA GLN A 263 12.82 -13.32 -10.24
C GLN A 263 13.72 -13.90 -9.13
N ASN A 264 13.62 -15.21 -8.91
CA ASN A 264 14.47 -15.92 -7.96
C ASN A 264 15.49 -16.78 -8.71
N LEU A 265 16.77 -16.61 -8.41
CA LEU A 265 17.87 -17.29 -9.12
C LEU A 265 18.53 -18.41 -8.30
N VAL A 266 17.97 -18.72 -7.13
CA VAL A 266 18.58 -19.62 -6.14
C VAL A 266 17.79 -20.93 -6.03
N VAL A 267 16.46 -20.86 -6.02
CA VAL A 267 15.57 -22.02 -6.02
C VAL A 267 15.83 -22.88 -7.27
N THR A 268 15.96 -24.16 -7.04
CA THR A 268 16.14 -25.19 -8.07
C THR A 268 14.91 -26.08 -8.19
N GLY A 269 14.93 -27.00 -9.16
CA GLY A 269 13.91 -28.04 -9.27
C GLY A 269 13.80 -28.92 -8.01
N LYS A 270 14.88 -29.08 -7.22
CA LYS A 270 14.84 -29.84 -5.95
C LYS A 270 14.03 -29.10 -4.90
N GLY A 271 14.26 -27.79 -4.73
CA GLY A 271 13.49 -26.95 -3.83
C GLY A 271 12.00 -26.96 -4.13
N LEU A 272 11.66 -26.83 -5.43
CA LEU A 272 10.26 -26.86 -5.86
C LEU A 272 9.56 -28.19 -5.54
N LEU A 273 10.27 -29.33 -5.55
CA LEU A 273 9.67 -30.62 -5.19
C LEU A 273 9.23 -30.71 -3.73
N HIS A 274 9.74 -29.87 -2.82
CA HIS A 274 9.20 -29.78 -1.46
C HIS A 274 7.73 -29.32 -1.46
N LEU A 275 7.33 -28.50 -2.44
CA LEU A 275 5.96 -27.99 -2.57
C LEU A 275 4.95 -29.08 -2.93
N GLU A 276 5.38 -30.29 -3.33
CA GLU A 276 4.47 -31.44 -3.58
C GLU A 276 3.69 -31.85 -2.33
N ARG A 277 4.26 -31.60 -1.15
CA ARG A 277 3.64 -31.93 0.15
C ARG A 277 2.78 -30.80 0.70
N SER A 278 2.72 -29.67 0.00
CA SER A 278 1.96 -28.48 0.38
C SER A 278 0.46 -28.65 0.14
N HIS A 279 -0.34 -27.74 0.70
CA HIS A 279 -1.79 -27.65 0.47
C HIS A 279 -2.16 -26.42 -0.37
N LEU A 280 -1.20 -25.95 -1.18
CA LEU A 280 -1.37 -24.77 -2.02
C LEU A 280 -2.48 -25.01 -3.04
N GLN A 281 -3.38 -24.03 -3.14
CA GLN A 281 -4.42 -23.97 -4.16
C GLN A 281 -3.91 -23.28 -5.43
N LYS A 282 -2.91 -22.41 -5.29
CA LYS A 282 -2.30 -21.67 -6.39
C LYS A 282 -0.79 -21.61 -6.22
N LEU A 283 -0.08 -22.06 -7.24
CA LEU A 283 1.36 -21.89 -7.36
C LEU A 283 1.67 -21.14 -8.65
N SER A 284 2.44 -20.07 -8.56
CA SER A 284 2.95 -19.36 -9.74
C SER A 284 4.42 -19.06 -9.55
N VAL A 285 5.22 -19.59 -10.45
CA VAL A 285 6.67 -19.51 -10.42
C VAL A 285 7.13 -18.95 -11.75
N TYR A 286 7.82 -17.83 -11.71
CA TYR A 286 8.28 -17.10 -12.88
C TYR A 286 9.77 -16.79 -12.73
N THR A 287 10.47 -16.70 -13.86
CA THR A 287 11.86 -16.21 -13.90
C THR A 287 12.79 -16.96 -12.94
N LEU A 288 12.74 -18.29 -12.97
CA LEU A 288 13.72 -19.17 -12.33
C LEU A 288 14.83 -19.61 -13.30
N LYS A 289 15.94 -20.09 -12.74
CA LYS A 289 16.86 -20.99 -13.43
C LYS A 289 16.11 -22.21 -13.98
N GLU A 290 16.69 -22.85 -14.98
CA GLU A 290 16.07 -23.97 -15.68
C GLU A 290 15.55 -25.07 -14.73
N VAL A 291 14.28 -25.45 -14.92
CA VAL A 291 13.60 -26.52 -14.19
C VAL A 291 13.18 -27.59 -15.18
N SER A 292 13.44 -28.86 -14.86
CA SER A 292 13.07 -29.99 -15.74
C SER A 292 11.56 -30.09 -15.93
N ASP A 293 11.15 -30.59 -17.10
CA ASP A 293 9.73 -30.79 -17.41
C ASP A 293 9.08 -31.82 -16.50
N GLU A 294 9.85 -32.81 -16.02
CA GLU A 294 9.43 -33.79 -15.02
C GLU A 294 9.00 -33.10 -13.71
N THR A 295 9.81 -32.15 -13.20
CA THR A 295 9.44 -31.38 -12.00
C THR A 295 8.19 -30.54 -12.23
N LYS A 296 8.07 -29.90 -13.41
CA LYS A 296 6.88 -29.11 -13.76
C LYS A 296 5.62 -29.97 -13.77
N GLN A 297 5.67 -31.11 -14.45
CA GLN A 297 4.54 -32.06 -14.56
C GLN A 297 4.14 -32.60 -13.20
N ARG A 298 5.11 -33.01 -12.37
CA ARG A 298 4.85 -33.50 -11.01
C ARG A 298 4.13 -32.46 -10.17
N LEU A 299 4.57 -31.21 -10.19
CA LEU A 299 3.91 -30.13 -9.44
C LEU A 299 2.52 -29.80 -9.98
N GLN A 300 2.33 -29.79 -11.30
CA GLN A 300 1.02 -29.59 -11.91
C GLN A 300 0.02 -30.71 -11.60
N SER A 301 0.50 -31.94 -11.41
CA SER A 301 -0.33 -33.08 -10.98
C SER A 301 -0.82 -32.95 -9.54
N ARG A 302 -0.04 -32.30 -8.66
CA ARG A 302 -0.35 -32.12 -7.23
C ARG A 302 -1.07 -30.80 -6.93
N ILE A 303 -0.76 -29.75 -7.68
CA ILE A 303 -1.32 -28.41 -7.55
C ILE A 303 -1.97 -28.05 -8.89
N PRO A 304 -3.24 -28.41 -9.11
CA PRO A 304 -3.94 -28.09 -10.35
C PRO A 304 -3.91 -26.59 -10.65
N GLY A 305 -3.44 -26.22 -11.84
CA GLY A 305 -3.29 -24.82 -12.25
C GLY A 305 -1.96 -24.17 -11.86
N ALA A 306 -0.98 -24.93 -11.34
CA ALA A 306 0.37 -24.45 -11.13
C ALA A 306 1.00 -23.94 -12.44
N ARG A 307 1.47 -22.70 -12.41
CA ARG A 307 2.17 -22.05 -13.53
C ARG A 307 3.65 -21.98 -13.21
N ILE A 308 4.48 -22.69 -13.96
CA ILE A 308 5.94 -22.70 -13.74
C ILE A 308 6.59 -22.28 -15.06
N LYS A 309 7.20 -21.11 -15.06
CA LYS A 309 8.02 -20.59 -16.16
C LYS A 309 9.46 -20.45 -15.66
N SER A 310 10.35 -21.23 -16.25
CA SER A 310 11.80 -21.18 -16.05
C SER A 310 12.47 -20.80 -17.35
N SER A 311 13.65 -20.20 -17.28
CA SER A 311 14.42 -19.81 -18.46
C SER A 311 15.83 -20.40 -18.43
N SER A 312 16.36 -20.74 -19.60
CA SER A 312 17.74 -21.14 -19.83
C SER A 312 18.58 -19.88 -20.11
N TRP A 313 19.01 -19.15 -19.07
CA TRP A 313 19.95 -18.04 -19.20
C TRP A 313 21.33 -18.46 -18.72
#